data_AF-A0A9E2Y464-F1
#
_entry.id   AF-A0A9E2Y464-F1
#
_cell.length_a   1.000
_cell.length_b   1.000
_cell.length_c   1.000
_cell.angle_alpha   90.00
_cell.angle_beta   90.00
_cell.angle_gamma   90.00
#
_symmetry.space_group_name_H-M   'P 1'
#
loop_
_entity.id
_entity.type
_entity.pdbx_description
1 polymer ?
#
loop_
_entity_poly.entity_id
_entity_poly.type
_entity_poly.pdbx_seq_one_letter_code
_entity_poly.pdbx_strand_id
1 'polypeptide(L)'
;SDYFNAWYRSDGPQNYSFWHNAEFDKLVDQIDVETDPGKRLALIRQAEDLMEQDPPLVPVAWENILDVWYNYVKGHNPKDYFGIYDVVRFDTFWLDKA
;
A
#
# COMPACT_ATOMS: atom_id res chain seq x y z
N SER A 1 -9.50 0.65 -3.91
CA SER A 1 -8.06 0.78 -3.63
C SER A 1 -7.44 -0.57 -3.90
N ASP A 2 -6.37 -0.67 -4.68
CA ASP A 2 -5.76 -1.97 -5.05
C ASP A 2 -5.45 -2.82 -3.82
N TYR A 3 -4.99 -2.19 -2.73
CA TYR A 3 -4.72 -2.88 -1.46
C TYR A 3 -5.99 -3.43 -0.79
N PHE A 4 -7.05 -2.63 -0.67
CA PHE A 4 -8.31 -3.11 -0.06
C PHE A 4 -8.93 -4.26 -0.86
N ASN A 5 -8.94 -4.15 -2.20
CA ASN A 5 -9.44 -5.20 -3.07
C ASN A 5 -8.60 -6.48 -3.00
N ALA A 6 -7.27 -6.36 -2.98
CA ALA A 6 -6.41 -7.54 -3.04
C ALA A 6 -6.28 -8.27 -1.69
N TRP A 7 -6.15 -7.52 -0.58
CA TRP A 7 -5.74 -8.08 0.72
C TRP A 7 -6.89 -8.31 1.70
N TYR A 8 -7.99 -7.55 1.59
CA TYR A 8 -9.05 -7.54 2.60
C TYR A 8 -10.44 -7.83 2.06
N ARG A 9 -10.68 -7.65 0.76
CA ARG A 9 -11.94 -8.07 0.13
C ARG A 9 -12.12 -9.57 0.30
N SER A 10 -13.37 -9.99 0.48
CA SER A 10 -13.71 -11.40 0.70
C SER A 10 -13.15 -12.35 -0.37
N ASP A 11 -13.19 -11.95 -1.64
CA ASP A 11 -12.67 -12.71 -2.78
C ASP A 11 -11.29 -12.20 -3.26
N GLY A 12 -10.60 -11.41 -2.42
CA GLY A 12 -9.30 -10.85 -2.71
C GLY A 12 -8.23 -11.95 -2.90
N PRO A 13 -7.44 -11.93 -3.99
CA PRO A 13 -6.44 -12.96 -4.28
C PRO A 13 -5.31 -13.06 -3.24
N GLN A 14 -5.14 -12.04 -2.39
CA GLN A 14 -4.12 -11.97 -1.35
C GLN A 14 -4.74 -11.92 0.07
N ASN A 15 -6.01 -12.28 0.22
CA ASN A 15 -6.64 -12.35 1.53
C ASN A 15 -6.17 -13.59 2.32
N TYR A 16 -4.96 -13.52 2.85
CA TYR A 16 -4.34 -14.59 3.64
C TYR A 16 -4.92 -14.72 5.05
N SER A 17 -5.68 -13.71 5.51
CA SER A 17 -6.37 -13.73 6.79
C SER A 17 -7.67 -14.54 6.74
N PHE A 18 -8.20 -14.80 5.53
CA PHE A 18 -9.55 -15.33 5.30
C PHE A 18 -10.65 -14.49 5.98
N TRP A 19 -10.39 -13.20 6.20
CA TRP A 19 -11.35 -12.29 6.80
C TRP A 19 -12.46 -11.97 5.80
N HIS A 20 -13.69 -11.90 6.29
CA HIS A 20 -14.88 -11.66 5.48
C HIS A 20 -15.80 -10.68 6.20
N ASN A 21 -16.04 -9.53 5.56
CA ASN A 21 -16.96 -8.53 6.10
C ASN A 21 -17.75 -7.87 4.95
N ALA A 22 -19.06 -8.15 4.92
CA ALA A 22 -19.92 -7.70 3.83
C ALA A 22 -20.16 -6.17 3.82
N GLU A 23 -20.00 -5.49 4.95
CA GLU A 23 -20.08 -4.03 5.02
C GLU A 23 -18.79 -3.40 4.47
N PHE A 24 -17.64 -3.98 4.79
CA PHE A 24 -16.36 -3.59 4.22
C PHE A 24 -16.37 -3.74 2.69
N ASP A 25 -16.80 -4.89 2.15
CA ASP A 25 -16.87 -5.11 0.70
C ASP A 25 -17.71 -4.02 -0.01
N LYS A 26 -18.84 -3.61 0.58
CA LYS A 26 -19.68 -2.50 0.05
C LYS A 26 -19.01 -1.14 0.12
N LEU A 27 -18.21 -0.88 1.15
CA LEU A 27 -17.45 0.36 1.25
C LEU A 27 -16.35 0.40 0.20
N VAL A 28 -15.66 -0.72 -0.05
CA VAL A 28 -14.64 -0.82 -1.10
C VAL A 28 -15.24 -0.50 -2.47
N ASP A 29 -16.41 -1.08 -2.79
CA ASP A 29 -17.11 -0.80 -4.06
C ASP A 29 -17.43 0.71 -4.22
N GLN A 30 -17.79 1.41 -3.14
CA GLN A 30 -18.04 2.86 -3.17
C GLN A 30 -16.74 3.67 -3.31
N ILE A 31 -15.67 3.27 -2.61
CA ILE A 31 -14.35 3.92 -2.65
C ILE A 31 -13.75 3.87 -4.06
N ASP A 32 -14.03 2.80 -4.82
CA ASP A 32 -13.46 2.59 -6.16
C ASP A 32 -14.08 3.49 -7.22
N VAL A 33 -15.33 3.92 -7.03
CA VAL A 33 -16.04 4.76 -8.00
C VAL A 33 -16.15 6.23 -7.57
N GLU A 34 -15.85 6.56 -6.31
CA GLU A 34 -15.88 7.94 -5.82
C GLU A 34 -14.70 8.76 -6.35
N THR A 35 -15.02 9.90 -6.97
CA THR A 35 -14.06 10.79 -7.63
C THR A 35 -13.75 12.05 -6.82
N ASP A 36 -14.64 12.43 -5.88
CA ASP A 36 -14.39 13.51 -4.95
C ASP A 36 -13.42 13.04 -3.84
N PRO A 37 -12.24 13.68 -3.69
CA PRO A 37 -11.24 13.24 -2.73
C PRO A 37 -11.72 13.27 -1.28
N GLY A 38 -12.56 14.26 -0.91
CA GLY A 38 -13.05 14.42 0.45
C GLY A 38 -14.04 13.31 0.83
N LYS A 39 -15.00 13.02 -0.06
CA LYS A 39 -15.94 11.91 0.12
C LYS A 39 -15.24 10.56 0.11
N ARG A 40 -14.29 10.37 -0.80
CA ARG A 40 -13.50 9.13 -0.87
C ARG A 40 -12.73 8.89 0.43
N LEU A 41 -12.11 9.94 0.98
CA LEU A 41 -11.42 9.85 2.27
C LEU A 41 -12.37 9.49 3.40
N ALA A 42 -13.57 10.07 3.44
CA ALA A 42 -14.57 9.73 4.46
C ALA A 42 -15.00 8.26 4.39
N LEU A 43 -15.20 7.71 3.19
CA LEU A 43 -15.51 6.28 3.00
C LEU A 43 -14.34 5.38 3.42
N ILE A 44 -13.10 5.77 3.11
CA ILE A 44 -11.89 5.05 3.56
C ILE A 44 -11.84 5.00 5.09
N ARG A 45 -12.12 6.12 5.78
CA ARG A 45 -12.15 6.12 7.26
C ARG A 45 -13.20 5.18 7.83
N GLN A 46 -14.38 5.11 7.22
CA GLN A 46 -15.40 4.14 7.63
C GLN A 46 -14.93 2.68 7.46
N ALA A 47 -14.21 2.39 6.37
CA ALA A 47 -13.66 1.06 6.15
C ALA A 47 -12.57 0.71 7.17
N GLU A 48 -11.68 1.67 7.49
CA GLU A 48 -10.67 1.53 8.54
C GLU A 48 -11.30 1.35 9.92
N ASP A 49 -12.38 2.07 10.24
CA ASP A 49 -13.11 1.92 11.52
C ASP A 49 -13.71 0.51 11.68
N LEU A 50 -14.17 -0.11 10.59
CA LEU A 50 -14.61 -1.51 10.61
C LEU A 50 -13.43 -2.46 10.85
N MET A 51 -12.30 -2.22 10.20
CA MET A 51 -11.08 -3.03 10.43
C MET A 51 -10.54 -2.86 11.85
N GLU A 52 -10.75 -1.72 12.51
CA GLU A 52 -10.34 -1.57 13.92
C GLU A 52 -11.27 -2.35 14.87
N GLN A 53 -12.56 -2.43 14.55
CA GLN A 53 -13.55 -3.15 15.36
C GLN A 53 -13.49 -4.67 15.16
N ASP A 54 -13.19 -5.10 13.94
CA ASP A 54 -13.05 -6.50 13.54
C ASP A 54 -11.74 -6.68 12.73
N PRO A 55 -10.59 -6.81 13.43
CA PRO A 55 -9.28 -6.77 12.78
C PRO A 55 -9.00 -7.95 11.83
N PRO A 56 -8.75 -7.69 10.53
CA PRO A 56 -8.30 -8.74 9.61
C PRO A 56 -6.84 -9.15 9.86
N LEU A 57 -6.05 -8.28 10.48
CA LEU A 57 -4.67 -8.54 10.86
C LEU A 57 -4.28 -7.73 12.08
N VAL A 58 -3.13 -8.07 12.67
CA VAL A 58 -2.51 -7.28 13.74
C VAL A 58 -1.29 -6.57 13.13
N PRO A 59 -1.33 -5.25 12.92
CA PRO A 59 -0.17 -4.50 12.44
C PRO A 59 0.95 -4.57 13.49
N VAL A 60 2.17 -4.90 13.07
CA VAL A 60 3.31 -5.07 13.99
C VAL A 60 4.20 -3.82 14.03
N ALA A 61 4.51 -3.25 12.87
CA ALA A 61 5.41 -2.09 12.77
C ALA A 61 5.20 -1.32 11.46
N TRP A 62 5.61 -0.06 11.48
CA TRP A 62 5.94 0.69 10.27
C TRP A 62 7.44 0.55 10.02
N GLU A 63 7.81 0.16 8.82
CA GLU A 63 9.21 -0.11 8.48
C GLU A 63 9.93 1.15 7.99
N ASN A 64 11.17 1.32 8.42
CA ASN A 64 12.12 2.20 7.75
C ASN A 64 12.91 1.36 6.75
N ILE A 65 12.74 1.62 5.47
CA ILE A 65 13.50 0.97 4.41
C ILE A 65 14.87 1.64 4.33
N LEU A 66 15.92 0.89 4.65
CA LEU A 66 17.30 1.37 4.61
C LEU A 66 18.01 0.75 3.41
N ASP A 67 18.17 1.54 2.36
CA ASP A 67 18.93 1.13 1.19
C ASP A 67 20.39 1.57 1.30
N VAL A 68 21.30 0.68 0.87
CA VAL A 68 22.75 0.91 0.89
C VAL A 68 23.32 0.60 -0.49
N TRP A 69 24.22 1.47 -0.95
CA TRP A 69 24.87 1.35 -2.25
C TRP A 69 26.38 1.56 -2.11
N TYR A 70 27.14 1.06 -3.08
CA TYR A 70 28.53 1.49 -3.22
C TYR A 70 28.59 2.98 -3.54
N ASN A 71 29.64 3.66 -3.07
CA ASN A 71 29.84 5.10 -3.30
C ASN A 71 29.95 5.48 -4.79
N TYR A 72 30.29 4.54 -5.67
CA TYR A 72 30.34 4.71 -7.12
C TYR A 72 28.98 4.50 -7.81
N VAL A 73 27.94 4.08 -7.10
CA VAL A 73 26.58 4.01 -7.64
C VAL A 73 25.94 5.38 -7.46
N LYS A 74 25.49 5.97 -8.58
CA LYS A 74 24.90 7.30 -8.63
C LYS A 74 23.53 7.26 -9.29
N GLY A 75 22.77 8.34 -9.18
CA GLY A 75 21.47 8.49 -9.83
C GLY A 75 20.27 7.98 -9.04
N HIS A 76 20.51 7.34 -7.89
CA HIS A 76 19.45 6.96 -6.96
C HIS A 76 18.79 8.19 -6.31
N ASN A 77 17.46 8.18 -6.15
CA ASN A 77 16.73 9.18 -5.37
C ASN A 77 15.81 8.53 -4.33
N PRO A 78 16.33 8.16 -3.15
CA PRO A 78 15.57 7.45 -2.12
C PRO A 78 14.33 8.20 -1.63
N LYS A 79 14.28 9.53 -1.77
CA LYS A 79 13.12 10.35 -1.39
C LYS A 79 11.89 10.05 -2.25
N ASP A 80 12.10 9.64 -3.50
CA ASP A 80 11.04 9.41 -4.47
C ASP A 80 10.68 7.93 -4.60
N TYR A 81 11.21 7.05 -3.74
CA TYR A 81 10.89 5.63 -3.75
C TYR A 81 9.51 5.39 -3.16
N PHE A 82 8.66 4.67 -3.90
CA PHE A 82 7.32 4.32 -3.45
C PHE A 82 7.30 2.90 -2.86
N GLY A 83 7.71 2.78 -1.60
CA GLY A 83 7.70 1.51 -0.86
C GLY A 83 8.75 0.49 -1.33
N ILE A 84 8.74 -0.72 -0.75
CA ILE A 84 9.77 -1.76 -0.98
C ILE A 84 9.78 -2.32 -2.41
N TYR A 85 8.69 -2.16 -3.16
CA TYR A 85 8.52 -2.75 -4.48
C TYR A 85 8.90 -1.79 -5.62
N ASP A 86 8.94 -0.49 -5.35
CA ASP A 86 9.17 0.56 -6.36
C ASP A 86 10.52 1.27 -6.15
N VAL A 87 11.49 0.53 -5.60
CA VAL A 87 12.92 0.93 -5.47
C VAL A 87 13.71 0.73 -6.77
N VAL A 88 13.05 0.29 -7.85
CA VAL A 88 13.68 -0.22 -9.08
C VAL A 88 13.67 0.76 -10.26
N ARG A 89 13.74 2.08 -9.99
CA ARG A 89 14.03 3.11 -11.01
C ARG A 89 15.50 3.07 -11.49
N PHE A 90 15.99 1.88 -11.83
CA PHE A 90 17.37 1.66 -12.26
C PHE A 90 17.71 2.32 -13.60
N ASP A 91 16.69 2.76 -14.35
CA ASP A 91 16.85 3.58 -15.56
C ASP A 91 17.55 4.92 -15.29
N THR A 92 17.55 5.38 -14.04
CA THR A 92 18.24 6.61 -13.61
C THR A 92 19.63 6.36 -12.99
N PHE A 93 20.03 5.10 -12.80
CA PHE A 93 21.23 4.76 -12.04
C PHE A 93 22.43 4.60 -12.99
N TRP A 94 23.63 4.92 -12.51
CA TRP A 94 24.88 4.63 -13.24
C TRP A 94 26.04 4.28 -12.32
N LEU A 95 27.06 3.65 -12.91
CA LEU A 95 28.31 3.31 -12.26
C LEU A 95 29.37 4.36 -12.61
N ASP A 96 29.79 5.15 -11.64
CA ASP A 96 30.88 6.10 -11.74
C ASP A 96 32.20 5.45 -11.28
N LYS A 97 32.63 4.44 -12.04
CA LYS A 97 33.90 3.73 -11.81
C LYS A 97 34.99 4.39 -12.66
N ALA A 98 35.90 5.11 -12.01
CA ALA A 98 37.16 5.53 -12.60
C ALA A 98 38.10 4.34 -12.80
#